data_AF-A0A8B9INY0-F1
#
_entry.id   AF-A0A8B9INY0-F1
#
_cell.length_a   1.000
_cell.length_b   1.000
_cell.length_c   1.000
_cell.angle_alpha   90.00
_cell.angle_beta   90.00
_cell.angle_gamma   90.00
#
_symmetry.space_group_name_H-M   'P 1'
#
loop_
_entity.id
_entity.type
_entity.pdbx_description
1 polymer ?
#
loop_
_entity_poly.entity_id
_entity_poly.type
_entity_poly.pdbx_seq_one_letter_code
_entity_poly.pdbx_strand_id
1 'polypeptide(L)'
;LGRAGEERARAAQRGAEADGLQQELAGLLRRREQLRRRLVPVPCPQGVVFLQGHQHPLHPKLHVGASVGGSGGAGTQNRLRDEGEQHLGGRLAQGRARLQRYHEEAGGELLRGRDEVVQLRARLEAVRHDVLQGESCWTQIQSAATHKTLLLGQIRMAVLSLFQLATKHLKVPRDVALEDTETQLDVVSAAPPSPGQRGWEGHPSPLAAVASGPPSPQVLLCMQDLAAICAELRPKEPGLGPPRVPATTTTRPRHHRGVTVPPSHQ
;
A
#
# COMPACT_ATOMS: atom_id res chain seq x y z
N LEU A 1 13.03 24.86 -4.99
CA LEU A 1 13.12 24.00 -6.20
C LEU A 1 13.66 22.58 -5.91
N GLY A 2 14.41 22.33 -4.82
CA GLY A 2 15.00 21.00 -4.55
C GLY A 2 14.02 19.85 -4.24
N ARG A 3 13.00 20.08 -3.39
CA ARG A 3 12.08 19.02 -2.93
C ARG A 3 11.24 18.38 -4.04
N ALA A 4 10.74 19.17 -5.00
CA ALA A 4 10.01 18.65 -6.16
C ALA A 4 10.89 17.85 -7.12
N GLY A 5 12.19 18.17 -7.20
CA GLY A 5 13.17 17.40 -7.98
C GLY A 5 13.49 16.06 -7.34
N GLU A 6 13.66 16.04 -6.02
CA GLU A 6 13.90 14.81 -5.26
C GLU A 6 12.70 13.85 -5.31
N GLU A 7 11.47 14.37 -5.24
CA GLU A 7 10.27 13.53 -5.36
C GLU A 7 10.14 12.92 -6.76
N ARG A 8 10.46 13.67 -7.81
CA ARG A 8 10.50 13.15 -9.18
C ARG A 8 11.60 12.12 -9.37
N ALA A 9 12.78 12.32 -8.77
CA ALA A 9 13.86 11.34 -8.80
C ALA A 9 13.47 10.04 -8.09
N ARG A 10 12.82 10.13 -6.92
CA ARG A 10 12.31 8.95 -6.19
C ARG A 10 11.18 8.25 -6.94
N ALA A 11 10.29 9.00 -7.61
CA ALA A 11 9.25 8.43 -8.45
C ALA A 11 9.84 7.70 -9.68
N ALA A 12 10.84 8.29 -10.33
CA ALA A 12 11.53 7.67 -11.45
C ALA A 12 12.29 6.40 -11.03
N GLN A 13 12.95 6.43 -9.87
CA GLN A 13 13.66 5.26 -9.34
C GLN A 13 12.70 4.11 -9.01
N ARG A 14 11.55 4.41 -8.40
CA ARG A 14 10.49 3.40 -8.16
C ARG A 14 9.88 2.84 -9.44
N GLY A 15 9.74 3.67 -10.49
CA GLY A 15 9.31 3.22 -11.81
C GLY A 15 10.31 2.23 -12.43
N ALA A 16 11.60 2.58 -12.41
CA ALA A 16 12.65 1.71 -12.94
C ALA A 16 12.76 0.38 -12.18
N GLU A 17 12.57 0.40 -10.85
CA GLU A 17 12.52 -0.81 -10.03
C GLU A 17 11.29 -1.68 -10.37
N ALA A 18 10.13 -1.07 -10.60
CA ALA A 18 8.92 -1.79 -11.02
C ALA A 18 9.09 -2.46 -12.39
N ASP A 19 9.70 -1.74 -13.35
CA ASP A 19 9.98 -2.26 -14.69
C ASP A 19 11.00 -3.42 -14.64
N GLY A 20 12.03 -3.31 -13.79
CA GLY A 20 13.01 -4.37 -13.56
C GLY A 20 12.38 -5.65 -13.00
N LEU A 21 11.51 -5.50 -12.00
CA LEU A 21 10.78 -6.64 -11.41
C LEU A 21 9.80 -7.29 -12.42
N GLN A 22 9.16 -6.50 -13.28
CA GLN A 22 8.31 -7.04 -14.35
C GLN A 22 9.11 -7.87 -15.37
N GLN A 23 10.31 -7.41 -15.73
CA GLN A 23 11.20 -8.18 -16.62
C GLN A 23 11.65 -9.51 -15.98
N GLU A 24 12.01 -9.49 -14.70
CA GLU A 24 12.37 -10.72 -13.97
C GLU A 24 11.20 -11.71 -13.92
N LEU A 25 9.99 -11.24 -13.61
CA LEU A 25 8.79 -12.07 -13.55
C LEU A 25 8.47 -12.68 -14.92
N ALA A 26 8.63 -11.91 -16.00
CA ALA A 26 8.49 -12.40 -17.36
C ALA A 26 9.57 -13.45 -17.73
N GLY A 27 10.78 -13.33 -17.20
CA GLY A 27 11.86 -14.30 -17.34
C GLY A 27 11.56 -15.62 -16.62
N LEU A 28 11.10 -15.55 -15.38
CA LEU A 28 10.71 -16.71 -14.57
C LEU A 28 9.52 -17.46 -15.16
N LEU A 29 8.50 -16.74 -15.65
CA LEU A 29 7.36 -17.36 -16.35
C LEU A 29 7.78 -18.08 -17.62
N ARG A 30 8.68 -17.49 -18.42
CA ARG A 30 9.27 -18.15 -19.60
C ARG A 30 10.04 -19.40 -19.21
N ARG A 31 10.85 -19.34 -18.14
CA ARG A 31 11.62 -20.50 -17.65
C ARG A 31 10.71 -21.62 -17.16
N ARG A 32 9.66 -21.28 -16.41
CA ARG A 32 8.62 -22.23 -15.97
C ARG A 32 7.96 -22.91 -17.16
N GLU A 33 7.60 -22.16 -18.18
CA GLU A 33 6.98 -22.71 -19.40
C GLU A 33 7.96 -23.61 -20.16
N GLN A 34 9.25 -23.22 -20.22
CA GLN A 34 10.29 -24.03 -20.82
C GLN A 34 10.52 -25.35 -20.06
N LEU A 35 10.49 -25.32 -18.73
CA LEU A 35 10.53 -26.52 -17.89
C LEU A 35 9.27 -27.37 -18.10
N ARG A 36 8.09 -26.75 -18.16
CA ARG A 36 6.82 -27.43 -18.44
C ARG A 36 6.81 -28.13 -19.79
N ARG A 37 7.39 -27.53 -20.83
CA ARG A 37 7.56 -28.14 -22.16
C ARG A 37 8.58 -29.29 -22.17
N ARG A 38 9.58 -29.25 -21.30
CA ARG A 38 10.53 -30.37 -21.11
C ARG A 38 9.93 -31.50 -20.26
N LEU A 39 8.97 -31.15 -19.41
CA LEU A 39 8.18 -32.05 -18.57
C LEU A 39 6.85 -32.47 -19.23
N VAL A 40 6.74 -32.40 -20.57
CA VAL A 40 5.57 -32.99 -21.26
C VAL A 40 5.43 -34.42 -20.76
N PRO A 41 4.28 -34.79 -20.15
CA PRO A 41 4.05 -36.16 -19.75
C PRO A 41 4.13 -37.01 -21.01
N VAL A 42 5.13 -37.90 -21.06
CA VAL A 42 5.13 -38.98 -22.03
C VAL A 42 3.81 -39.70 -21.84
N PRO A 43 2.97 -39.88 -22.88
CA PRO A 43 1.74 -40.64 -22.75
C PRO A 43 2.13 -42.04 -22.32
N CYS A 44 1.90 -42.36 -21.04
CA CYS A 44 1.95 -43.73 -20.60
C CYS A 44 0.83 -44.45 -21.36
N PRO A 45 1.11 -45.49 -22.16
CA PRO A 45 0.05 -46.27 -22.76
C PRO A 45 -0.87 -46.75 -21.63
N GLN A 46 -2.18 -46.59 -21.81
CA GLN A 46 -3.19 -46.94 -20.81
C GLN A 46 -2.94 -48.39 -20.36
N GLY A 47 -2.50 -48.56 -19.11
CA GLY A 47 -2.17 -49.91 -18.62
C GLY A 47 -1.52 -50.02 -17.26
N VAL A 48 -1.33 -48.94 -16.50
CA VAL A 48 -0.89 -49.05 -15.11
C VAL A 48 -1.83 -48.25 -14.23
N VAL A 49 -2.86 -48.95 -13.77
CA VAL A 49 -3.71 -48.55 -12.65
C VAL A 49 -2.80 -48.26 -11.46
N PHE A 50 -2.92 -47.06 -10.92
CA PHE A 50 -2.27 -46.64 -9.68
C PHE A 50 -2.84 -47.50 -8.55
N LEU A 51 -2.13 -48.55 -8.14
CA LEU A 51 -2.48 -49.29 -6.92
C LEU A 51 -2.03 -48.46 -5.72
N GLN A 52 -2.89 -47.52 -5.34
CA GLN A 52 -2.86 -46.91 -4.03
C GLN A 52 -3.51 -47.88 -3.04
N GLY A 53 -2.69 -48.45 -2.17
CA GLY A 53 -3.10 -49.09 -0.92
C GLY A 53 -3.90 -50.37 -1.08
N HIS A 54 -3.23 -51.51 -0.98
CA HIS A 54 -3.61 -52.64 -0.12
C HIS A 54 -2.54 -53.72 -0.31
N GLN A 55 -1.69 -53.89 0.70
CA GLN A 55 -0.83 -55.06 0.79
C GLN A 55 -1.73 -56.26 1.15
N HIS A 56 -1.92 -57.16 0.19
CA HIS A 56 -2.33 -58.53 0.48
C HIS A 56 -1.49 -59.46 -0.41
N PRO A 57 -0.74 -60.42 0.16
CA PRO A 57 -0.01 -61.37 -0.65
C PRO A 57 -1.00 -62.43 -1.16
N LEU A 58 -1.50 -62.25 -2.38
CA LEU A 58 -2.10 -63.33 -3.14
C LEU A 58 -0.99 -64.09 -3.86
N HIS A 59 -0.64 -65.27 -3.35
CA HIS A 59 0.18 -66.24 -4.05
C HIS A 59 -0.62 -66.84 -5.21
N PRO A 60 -0.19 -66.73 -6.48
CA PRO A 60 -0.69 -67.61 -7.52
C PRO A 60 0.08 -68.92 -7.44
N LYS A 61 -0.54 -69.98 -6.91
CA LYS A 61 -0.09 -71.36 -7.15
C LYS A 61 -0.38 -71.69 -8.62
N LEU A 62 0.61 -71.58 -9.48
CA LEU A 62 0.61 -72.29 -10.76
C LEU A 62 1.33 -73.62 -10.57
N HIS A 63 0.56 -74.69 -10.60
CA HIS A 63 1.06 -76.04 -10.75
C HIS A 63 1.18 -76.31 -12.25
N VAL A 64 2.41 -76.38 -12.77
CA VAL A 64 2.67 -76.92 -14.10
C VAL A 64 3.53 -78.16 -13.92
N GLY A 65 2.95 -79.30 -14.27
CA GLY A 65 3.58 -80.60 -14.14
C GLY A 65 4.51 -80.96 -15.29
N ALA A 66 5.17 -82.09 -15.03
CA ALA A 66 5.88 -82.99 -15.94
C ALA A 66 7.35 -82.72 -16.25
N SER A 67 8.12 -83.68 -15.75
CA SER A 67 9.54 -83.99 -15.90
C SER A 67 9.92 -84.39 -17.34
N VAL A 68 11.10 -83.97 -17.81
CA VAL A 68 11.97 -84.72 -18.73
C VAL A 68 13.42 -84.48 -18.32
N GLY A 69 14.21 -85.57 -18.33
CA GLY A 69 15.53 -85.69 -17.74
C GLY A 69 16.66 -84.89 -18.40
N GLY A 70 17.69 -84.63 -17.61
CA GLY A 70 18.90 -83.91 -18.01
C GLY A 70 19.71 -83.45 -16.81
N SER A 71 20.24 -84.40 -16.03
CA SER A 71 21.17 -84.14 -14.92
C SER A 71 22.44 -83.46 -15.43
N GLY A 72 22.73 -82.25 -14.90
CA GLY A 72 24.03 -81.59 -15.07
C GLY A 72 24.03 -80.07 -15.31
N GLY A 73 22.94 -79.48 -15.86
CA GLY A 73 22.92 -78.07 -16.30
C GLY A 73 21.85 -77.15 -15.68
N ALA A 74 20.93 -77.69 -14.88
CA ALA A 74 19.77 -76.93 -14.39
C ALA A 74 20.10 -75.91 -13.29
N GLY A 75 21.12 -76.17 -12.47
CA GLY A 75 21.53 -75.26 -11.38
C GLY A 75 22.21 -73.98 -11.89
N THR A 76 22.98 -74.09 -12.96
CA THR A 76 23.64 -72.94 -13.61
C THR A 76 22.64 -72.10 -14.39
N GLN A 77 21.68 -72.71 -15.08
CA GLN A 77 20.66 -71.98 -15.84
C GLN A 77 19.67 -71.21 -14.94
N ASN A 78 19.25 -71.78 -13.81
CA ASN A 78 18.41 -71.07 -12.84
C ASN A 78 19.18 -69.93 -12.14
N ARG A 79 20.46 -70.11 -11.83
CA ARG A 79 21.28 -69.05 -11.21
C ARG A 79 21.48 -67.87 -12.16
N LEU A 80 21.76 -68.12 -13.44
CA LEU A 80 21.89 -67.05 -14.44
C LEU A 80 20.56 -66.29 -14.66
N ARG A 81 19.43 -66.99 -14.57
CA ARG A 81 18.10 -66.37 -14.67
C ARG A 81 17.80 -65.50 -13.44
N ASP A 82 18.11 -65.99 -12.24
CA ASP A 82 17.91 -65.27 -10.99
C ASP A 82 18.83 -64.04 -10.88
N GLU A 83 20.09 -64.15 -11.34
CA GLU A 83 21.02 -63.03 -11.47
C GLU A 83 20.52 -61.97 -12.48
N GLY A 84 19.91 -62.41 -13.60
CA GLY A 84 19.29 -61.53 -14.58
C GLY A 84 18.07 -60.78 -14.03
N GLU A 85 17.22 -61.47 -13.27
CA GLU A 85 16.05 -60.88 -12.61
C GLU A 85 16.45 -59.90 -11.49
N GLN A 86 17.47 -60.23 -10.70
CA GLN A 86 18.04 -59.34 -9.68
C GLN A 86 18.70 -58.12 -10.30
N HIS A 87 19.45 -58.27 -11.39
CA HIS A 87 20.08 -57.15 -12.09
C HIS A 87 19.05 -56.22 -12.73
N LEU A 88 18.00 -56.76 -13.35
CA LEU A 88 16.89 -55.96 -13.87
C LEU A 88 16.11 -55.27 -12.74
N GLY A 89 15.84 -55.99 -11.65
CA GLY A 89 15.19 -55.47 -10.44
C GLY A 89 15.98 -54.31 -9.82
N GLY A 90 17.30 -54.44 -9.74
CA GLY A 90 18.20 -53.39 -9.28
C GLY A 90 18.18 -52.14 -10.17
N ARG A 91 18.21 -52.31 -11.50
CA ARG A 91 18.09 -51.19 -12.45
C ARG A 91 16.75 -50.47 -12.35
N LEU A 92 15.65 -51.20 -12.19
CA LEU A 92 14.32 -50.63 -12.00
C LEU A 92 14.20 -49.90 -10.64
N ALA A 93 14.75 -50.48 -9.58
CA ALA A 93 14.79 -49.83 -8.26
C ALA A 93 15.62 -48.54 -8.29
N GLN A 94 16.77 -48.55 -8.96
CA GLN A 94 17.59 -47.35 -9.17
C GLN A 94 16.85 -46.29 -10.00
N GLY A 95 16.13 -46.70 -11.05
CA GLY A 95 15.30 -45.80 -11.85
C GLY A 95 14.19 -45.13 -11.03
N ARG A 96 13.48 -45.91 -10.20
CA ARG A 96 12.46 -45.38 -9.28
C ARG A 96 13.06 -44.41 -8.26
N ALA A 97 14.21 -44.74 -7.68
CA ALA A 97 14.89 -43.86 -6.73
C ALA A 97 15.32 -42.52 -7.37
N ARG A 98 15.80 -42.55 -8.63
CA ARG A 98 16.14 -41.32 -9.37
C ARG A 98 14.90 -40.46 -9.65
N LEU A 99 13.80 -41.08 -10.10
CA LEU A 99 12.54 -40.37 -10.34
C LEU A 99 11.97 -39.75 -9.05
N GLN A 100 12.04 -40.48 -7.94
CA GLN A 100 11.60 -39.97 -6.64
C GLN A 100 12.38 -38.72 -6.22
N ARG A 101 13.71 -38.73 -6.36
CA ARG A 101 14.54 -37.56 -6.07
C ARG A 101 14.19 -36.36 -6.96
N TYR A 102 14.00 -36.58 -8.26
CA TYR A 102 13.56 -35.50 -9.15
C TYR A 102 12.21 -34.91 -8.75
N HIS A 103 11.25 -35.75 -8.31
CA HIS A 103 9.96 -35.27 -7.82
C HIS A 103 10.08 -34.46 -6.54
N GLU A 104 10.91 -34.89 -5.60
CA GLU A 104 11.17 -34.18 -4.34
C GLU A 104 11.86 -32.84 -4.57
N GLU A 105 12.91 -32.83 -5.41
CA GLU A 105 13.64 -31.60 -5.79
C GLU A 105 12.71 -30.62 -6.51
N ALA A 106 11.97 -31.07 -7.53
CA ALA A 106 11.03 -30.22 -8.27
C ALA A 106 9.89 -29.72 -7.36
N GLY A 107 9.39 -30.56 -6.45
CA GLY A 107 8.41 -30.17 -5.46
C GLY A 107 8.93 -29.08 -4.51
N GLY A 108 10.17 -29.23 -4.03
CA GLY A 108 10.85 -28.24 -3.20
C GLY A 108 11.04 -26.90 -3.90
N GLU A 109 11.48 -26.91 -5.15
CA GLU A 109 11.63 -25.69 -5.96
C GLU A 109 10.29 -24.99 -6.21
N LEU A 110 9.22 -25.74 -6.51
CA LEU A 110 7.87 -25.20 -6.69
C LEU A 110 7.32 -24.56 -5.42
N LEU A 111 7.53 -25.21 -4.26
CA LEU A 111 7.13 -24.66 -2.96
C LEU A 111 7.89 -23.37 -2.66
N ARG A 112 9.21 -23.37 -2.86
CA ARG A 112 10.04 -22.18 -2.65
C ARG A 112 9.61 -21.01 -3.54
N GLY A 113 9.38 -21.27 -4.82
CA GLY A 113 8.89 -20.26 -5.76
C GLY A 113 7.48 -19.75 -5.40
N ARG A 114 6.60 -20.62 -4.92
CA ARG A 114 5.27 -20.20 -4.42
C ARG A 114 5.41 -19.28 -3.20
N ASP A 115 6.28 -19.62 -2.27
CA ASP A 115 6.49 -18.83 -1.06
C ASP A 115 7.11 -17.46 -1.40
N GLU A 116 8.04 -17.41 -2.36
CA GLU A 116 8.58 -16.15 -2.90
C GLU A 116 7.46 -15.28 -3.51
N VAL A 117 6.56 -15.86 -4.30
CA VAL A 117 5.41 -15.13 -4.88
C VAL A 117 4.49 -14.57 -3.79
N VAL A 118 4.20 -15.35 -2.74
CA VAL A 118 3.38 -14.90 -1.61
C VAL A 118 4.06 -13.73 -0.89
N GLN A 119 5.36 -13.81 -0.65
CA GLN A 119 6.13 -12.73 0.00
C GLN A 119 6.16 -11.45 -0.84
N LEU A 120 6.40 -11.56 -2.15
CA LEU A 120 6.40 -10.42 -3.05
C LEU A 120 5.01 -9.76 -3.11
N ARG A 121 3.94 -10.56 -3.15
CA ARG A 121 2.58 -10.04 -3.11
C ARG A 121 2.28 -9.30 -1.81
N ALA A 122 2.69 -9.85 -0.66
CA ALA A 122 2.52 -9.18 0.63
C ALA A 122 3.26 -7.83 0.69
N ARG A 123 4.49 -7.77 0.15
CA ARG A 123 5.26 -6.52 0.06
C ARG A 123 4.58 -5.50 -0.84
N LEU A 124 4.06 -5.93 -1.99
CA LEU A 124 3.36 -5.06 -2.92
C LEU A 124 2.05 -4.50 -2.31
N GLU A 125 1.29 -5.32 -1.59
CA GLU A 125 0.09 -4.84 -0.88
C GLU A 125 0.45 -3.85 0.25
N ALA A 126 1.55 -4.07 0.97
CA ALA A 126 2.03 -3.12 1.98
C ALA A 126 2.40 -1.76 1.34
N VAL A 127 3.16 -1.77 0.24
CA VAL A 127 3.52 -0.53 -0.49
C VAL A 127 2.28 0.17 -1.04
N ARG A 128 1.30 -0.58 -1.57
CA ARG A 128 0.03 0.00 -2.03
C ARG A 128 -0.74 0.67 -0.90
N HIS A 129 -0.78 0.04 0.28
CA HIS A 129 -1.43 0.62 1.45
C HIS A 129 -0.79 1.96 1.82
N ASP A 130 0.54 2.04 1.87
CA ASP A 130 1.28 3.27 2.17
C ASP A 130 1.00 4.38 1.14
N VAL A 131 0.95 4.02 -0.15
CA VAL A 131 0.62 4.97 -1.24
C VAL A 131 -0.79 5.51 -1.07
N LEU A 132 -1.78 4.64 -0.84
CA LEU A 132 -3.18 5.07 -0.63
C LEU A 132 -3.33 5.97 0.59
N GLN A 133 -2.59 5.70 1.67
CA GLN A 133 -2.57 6.57 2.84
C GLN A 133 -1.98 7.95 2.50
N GLY A 134 -0.89 7.98 1.75
CA GLY A 134 -0.29 9.22 1.25
C GLY A 134 -1.24 10.02 0.35
N GLU A 135 -1.92 9.36 -0.58
CA GLU A 135 -2.91 9.98 -1.48
C GLU A 135 -4.09 10.56 -0.71
N SER A 136 -4.58 9.84 0.31
CA SER A 136 -5.66 10.34 1.17
C SER A 136 -5.24 11.59 1.95
N CYS A 137 -4.04 11.56 2.57
CA CYS A 137 -3.48 12.71 3.26
C CYS A 137 -3.29 13.91 2.32
N TRP A 138 -2.76 13.67 1.12
CA TRP A 138 -2.57 14.71 0.11
C TRP A 138 -3.91 15.32 -0.33
N THR A 139 -4.94 14.50 -0.56
CA THR A 139 -6.28 14.96 -0.91
C THR A 139 -6.89 15.82 0.21
N GLN A 140 -6.68 15.45 1.47
CA GLN A 140 -7.11 16.25 2.62
C GLN A 140 -6.41 17.61 2.68
N ILE A 141 -5.09 17.64 2.47
CA ILE A 141 -4.30 18.88 2.41
C ILE A 141 -4.80 19.77 1.27
N GLN A 142 -5.02 19.19 0.08
CA GLN A 142 -5.51 19.93 -1.08
C GLN A 142 -6.91 20.51 -0.84
N SER A 143 -7.82 19.72 -0.27
CA SER A 143 -9.16 20.17 0.09
C SER A 143 -9.11 21.32 1.09
N ALA A 144 -8.31 21.19 2.15
CA ALA A 144 -8.12 22.23 3.15
C ALA A 144 -7.51 23.50 2.55
N ALA A 145 -6.51 23.38 1.67
CA ALA A 145 -5.90 24.51 0.98
C ALA A 145 -6.89 25.22 0.05
N THR A 146 -7.69 24.45 -0.70
CA THR A 146 -8.75 24.98 -1.57
C THR A 146 -9.79 25.75 -0.77
N HIS A 147 -10.27 25.18 0.33
CA HIS A 147 -11.23 25.82 1.22
C HIS A 147 -10.67 27.11 1.85
N LYS A 148 -9.44 27.09 2.37
CA LYS A 148 -8.79 28.31 2.91
C LYS A 148 -8.58 29.39 1.86
N THR A 149 -8.25 29.00 0.63
CA THR A 149 -8.08 29.94 -0.49
C THR A 149 -9.43 30.58 -0.86
N LEU A 150 -10.51 29.80 -0.86
CA LEU A 150 -11.86 30.31 -1.07
C LEU A 150 -12.25 31.32 0.02
N LEU A 151 -12.08 30.95 1.30
CA LEU A 151 -12.36 31.83 2.43
C LEU A 151 -11.54 33.14 2.32
N LEU A 152 -10.25 33.05 2.00
CA LEU A 152 -9.41 34.24 1.79
C LEU A 152 -9.96 35.14 0.67
N GLY A 153 -10.41 34.55 -0.45
CA GLY A 153 -11.07 35.29 -1.54
C GLY A 153 -12.35 35.99 -1.08
N GLN A 154 -13.18 35.31 -0.29
CA GLN A 154 -14.41 35.88 0.27
C GLN A 154 -14.11 37.04 1.23
N ILE A 155 -13.11 36.90 2.11
CA ILE A 155 -12.67 37.99 3.01
C ILE A 155 -12.22 39.20 2.20
N ARG A 156 -11.36 38.99 1.18
CA ARG A 156 -10.89 40.08 0.30
C ARG A 156 -12.05 40.83 -0.35
N MET A 157 -13.03 40.10 -0.88
CA MET A 157 -14.21 40.71 -1.50
C MET A 157 -15.09 41.46 -0.50
N ALA A 158 -15.29 40.92 0.70
CA ALA A 158 -16.07 41.57 1.74
C ALA A 158 -15.38 42.85 2.26
N VAL A 159 -14.07 42.79 2.52
CA VAL A 159 -13.26 43.95 2.93
C VAL A 159 -13.31 45.03 1.85
N LEU A 160 -13.09 44.67 0.59
CA LEU A 160 -13.17 45.61 -0.52
C LEU A 160 -14.57 46.26 -0.62
N SER A 161 -15.63 45.47 -0.46
CA SER A 161 -17.00 45.98 -0.51
C SER A 161 -17.28 46.98 0.62
N LEU A 162 -16.80 46.69 1.83
CA LEU A 162 -16.88 47.62 2.96
C LEU A 162 -16.04 48.87 2.76
N PHE A 163 -14.81 48.74 2.25
CA PHE A 163 -13.96 49.88 1.92
C PHE A 163 -14.59 50.80 0.88
N GLN A 164 -15.18 50.23 -0.18
CA GLN A 164 -15.90 50.99 -1.21
C GLN A 164 -17.12 51.72 -0.62
N LEU A 165 -17.81 51.12 0.34
CA LEU A 165 -18.93 51.74 1.03
C LEU A 165 -18.44 52.88 1.94
N ALA A 166 -17.42 52.63 2.75
CA ALA A 166 -16.83 53.62 3.65
C ALA A 166 -16.30 54.83 2.88
N THR A 167 -15.56 54.62 1.79
CA THR A 167 -15.07 55.72 0.93
C THR A 167 -16.21 56.52 0.29
N LYS A 168 -17.30 55.87 -0.14
CA LYS A 168 -18.50 56.57 -0.67
C LYS A 168 -19.21 57.42 0.39
N HIS A 169 -19.37 56.92 1.60
CA HIS A 169 -20.19 57.58 2.64
C HIS A 169 -19.41 58.52 3.56
N LEU A 170 -18.11 58.27 3.77
CA LEU A 170 -17.27 58.99 4.73
C LEU A 170 -16.21 59.88 4.06
N LYS A 171 -16.21 60.00 2.72
CA LYS A 171 -15.26 60.80 1.93
C LYS A 171 -13.79 60.52 2.27
N VAL A 172 -13.48 59.27 2.60
CA VAL A 172 -12.14 58.81 2.93
C VAL A 172 -11.29 58.71 1.64
N PRO A 173 -9.97 59.01 1.66
CA PRO A 173 -9.13 59.02 0.46
C PRO A 173 -9.15 57.70 -0.31
N ARG A 174 -9.22 57.80 -1.64
CA ARG A 174 -9.34 56.67 -2.57
C ARG A 174 -7.98 56.09 -3.01
N ASP A 175 -6.90 56.50 -2.36
CA ASP A 175 -5.52 56.22 -2.79
C ASP A 175 -4.98 54.86 -2.27
N VAL A 176 -5.88 53.92 -2.00
CA VAL A 176 -5.52 52.58 -1.53
C VAL A 176 -5.62 51.60 -2.69
N ALA A 177 -4.58 50.80 -2.89
CA ALA A 177 -4.55 49.79 -3.95
C ALA A 177 -5.63 48.72 -3.74
N LEU A 178 -6.19 48.23 -4.85
CA LEU A 178 -7.28 47.24 -4.82
C LEU A 178 -6.87 45.91 -4.16
N GLU A 179 -5.61 45.52 -4.30
CA GLU A 179 -5.05 44.27 -3.78
C GLU A 179 -4.55 44.39 -2.33
N ASP A 180 -4.47 45.60 -1.78
CA ASP A 180 -3.95 45.86 -0.45
C ASP A 180 -5.06 45.76 0.60
N THR A 181 -5.43 44.51 0.91
CA THR A 181 -6.52 44.21 1.86
C THR A 181 -6.21 44.69 3.27
N GLU A 182 -4.93 44.74 3.66
CA GLU A 182 -4.49 45.13 5.00
C GLU A 182 -4.73 46.63 5.23
N THR A 183 -4.27 47.48 4.30
CA THR A 183 -4.54 48.92 4.38
C THR A 183 -6.03 49.27 4.20
N GLN A 184 -6.77 48.50 3.40
CA GLN A 184 -8.23 48.65 3.31
C GLN A 184 -8.92 48.37 4.66
N LEU A 185 -8.49 47.33 5.38
CA LEU A 185 -8.97 47.01 6.73
C LEU A 185 -8.61 48.10 7.74
N ASP A 186 -7.38 48.63 7.70
CA ASP A 186 -6.96 49.73 8.58
C ASP A 186 -7.84 50.96 8.37
N VAL A 187 -8.14 51.31 7.11
CA VAL A 187 -9.00 52.44 6.78
C VAL A 187 -10.43 52.24 7.29
N VAL A 188 -11.00 51.05 7.11
CA VAL A 188 -12.34 50.72 7.62
C VAL A 188 -12.37 50.72 9.15
N SER A 189 -11.28 50.32 9.80
CA SER A 189 -11.17 50.26 11.28
C SER A 189 -10.86 51.62 11.91
N ALA A 190 -10.14 52.50 11.19
CA ALA A 190 -9.77 53.84 11.63
C ALA A 190 -10.82 54.91 11.28
N ALA A 191 -11.81 54.58 10.46
CA ALA A 191 -12.88 55.50 10.10
C ALA A 191 -13.66 55.94 11.36
N PRO A 192 -13.62 57.23 11.76
CA PRO A 192 -14.35 57.69 12.93
C PRO A 192 -15.86 57.60 12.66
N PRO A 193 -16.70 57.34 13.69
CA PRO A 193 -18.13 57.55 13.57
C PRO A 193 -18.37 58.99 13.15
N SER A 194 -19.19 59.17 12.12
CA SER A 194 -19.46 60.43 11.42
C SER A 194 -19.40 61.69 12.32
N PRO A 195 -18.65 62.75 11.94
CA PRO A 195 -18.60 63.99 12.70
C PRO A 195 -19.89 64.79 12.48
N GLY A 196 -20.93 64.42 13.22
CA GLY A 196 -22.22 65.12 13.27
C GLY A 196 -22.74 65.38 14.68
N GLN A 197 -21.98 65.03 15.73
CA GLN A 197 -22.40 65.24 17.12
C GLN A 197 -21.24 65.76 17.98
N ARG A 198 -21.01 67.07 17.94
CA ARG A 198 -20.27 67.78 18.99
C ARG A 198 -20.91 69.15 19.15
N GLY A 199 -21.83 69.28 20.11
CA GLY A 199 -22.40 70.59 20.41
C GLY A 199 -23.71 70.63 21.18
N TRP A 200 -23.97 69.79 22.19
CA TRP A 200 -25.06 70.04 23.15
C TRP A 200 -24.70 69.46 24.53
N GLU A 201 -24.12 70.30 25.39
CA GLU A 201 -24.05 70.02 26.83
C GLU A 201 -25.41 70.36 27.48
N GLY A 202 -25.96 69.40 28.22
CA GLY A 202 -26.99 69.65 29.23
C GLY A 202 -28.45 69.49 28.79
N HIS A 203 -28.92 68.26 28.52
CA HIS A 203 -30.31 67.79 28.72
C HIS A 203 -30.35 66.25 28.65
N PRO A 204 -31.34 65.56 29.26
CA PRO A 204 -31.36 64.10 29.37
C PRO A 204 -31.29 63.42 28.00
N SER A 205 -30.40 62.43 27.89
CA SER A 205 -29.93 61.78 26.68
C SER A 205 -31.02 61.44 25.64
N PRO A 206 -30.90 61.95 24.40
CA PRO A 206 -31.60 61.45 23.22
C PRO A 206 -30.83 60.28 22.54
N LEU A 207 -30.03 59.52 23.29
CA LEU A 207 -29.30 58.35 22.79
C LEU A 207 -30.20 57.15 22.45
N ALA A 208 -31.52 57.25 22.65
CA ALA A 208 -32.47 56.26 22.20
C ALA A 208 -33.09 56.56 20.81
N ALA A 209 -32.87 57.75 20.23
CA ALA A 209 -33.71 58.23 19.11
C ALA A 209 -32.99 58.48 17.76
N VAL A 210 -31.66 58.62 17.71
CA VAL A 210 -30.95 58.97 16.45
C VAL A 210 -29.78 58.01 16.17
N ALA A 211 -30.09 56.71 16.19
CA ALA A 211 -29.38 55.67 15.43
C ALA A 211 -30.39 54.89 14.56
N SER A 212 -31.45 55.58 14.12
CA SER A 212 -32.68 55.02 13.55
C SER A 212 -32.72 55.02 12.01
N GLY A 213 -31.57 55.00 11.35
CA GLY A 213 -31.48 54.54 9.98
C GLY A 213 -31.04 53.09 9.98
N PRO A 214 -31.86 52.12 9.55
CA PRO A 214 -31.35 50.76 9.37
C PRO A 214 -30.10 50.83 8.48
N PRO A 215 -29.02 50.10 8.81
CA PRO A 215 -27.89 49.97 7.91
C PRO A 215 -28.45 49.67 6.51
N SER A 216 -27.89 50.30 5.47
CA SER A 216 -28.34 49.99 4.12
C SER A 216 -28.31 48.46 3.94
N PRO A 217 -29.26 47.85 3.22
CA PRO A 217 -29.34 46.40 3.09
C PRO A 217 -28.02 45.78 2.60
N GLN A 218 -27.21 46.55 1.86
CA GLN A 218 -25.87 46.15 1.42
C GLN A 218 -24.85 46.07 2.58
N VAL A 219 -24.92 46.99 3.55
CA VAL A 219 -24.05 46.96 4.76
C VAL A 219 -24.39 45.75 5.63
N LEU A 220 -25.69 45.51 5.83
CA LEU A 220 -26.19 44.36 6.60
C LEU A 220 -25.74 43.04 5.98
N LEU A 221 -25.81 42.93 4.65
CA LEU A 221 -25.35 41.75 3.93
C LEU A 221 -23.84 41.54 4.09
N CYS A 222 -23.02 42.59 3.92
CA CYS A 222 -21.56 42.47 4.09
C CYS A 222 -21.16 42.09 5.53
N MET A 223 -21.85 42.62 6.55
CA MET A 223 -21.59 42.25 7.94
C MET A 223 -22.03 40.81 8.25
N GLN A 224 -23.13 40.34 7.67
CA GLN A 224 -23.56 38.94 7.77
C GLN A 224 -22.56 37.99 7.11
N ASP A 225 -22.09 38.33 5.91
CA ASP A 225 -21.10 37.53 5.18
C ASP A 225 -19.80 37.40 5.98
N LEU A 226 -19.31 38.52 6.55
CA LEU A 226 -18.13 38.49 7.42
C LEU A 226 -18.35 37.70 8.71
N ALA A 227 -19.52 37.81 9.34
CA ALA A 227 -19.84 37.04 10.54
C ALA A 227 -19.89 35.53 10.26
N ALA A 228 -20.43 35.13 9.10
CA ALA A 228 -20.46 33.75 8.64
C ALA A 228 -19.04 33.21 8.37
N ILE A 229 -18.22 33.99 7.66
CA ILE A 229 -16.81 33.63 7.38
C ILE A 229 -16.01 33.51 8.68
N CYS A 230 -16.17 34.46 9.62
CA CYS A 230 -15.53 34.42 10.92
C CYS A 230 -15.95 33.19 11.75
N ALA A 231 -17.18 32.71 11.59
CA ALA A 231 -17.64 31.47 12.24
C ALA A 231 -16.98 30.22 11.63
N GLU A 232 -16.77 30.18 10.31
CA GLU A 232 -16.07 29.08 9.62
C GLU A 232 -14.56 29.04 9.89
N LEU A 233 -13.93 30.21 10.11
CA LEU A 233 -12.51 30.32 10.44
C LEU A 233 -12.18 29.92 11.89
N ARG A 234 -13.18 29.81 12.77
CA ARG A 234 -12.94 29.35 14.14
C ARG A 234 -12.40 27.92 14.07
N PRO A 235 -11.31 27.60 14.79
CA PRO A 235 -10.80 26.25 14.83
C PRO A 235 -11.91 25.33 15.35
N LYS A 236 -12.39 24.42 14.49
CA LYS A 236 -13.08 23.24 14.96
C LYS A 236 -12.04 22.46 15.75
N GLU A 237 -12.15 22.51 17.08
CA GLU A 237 -11.43 21.63 18.01
C GLU A 237 -11.35 20.24 17.36
N PRO A 238 -10.15 19.72 17.06
CA PRO A 238 -10.03 18.36 16.59
C PRO A 238 -10.51 17.46 17.73
N GLY A 239 -11.73 16.92 17.57
CA GLY A 239 -12.32 16.01 18.54
C GLY A 239 -11.29 14.96 18.93
N LEU A 240 -10.98 14.93 20.22
CA LEU A 240 -10.17 13.91 20.89
C LEU A 240 -10.60 12.53 20.41
N GLY A 241 -9.83 11.96 19.48
CA GLY A 241 -9.85 10.53 19.24
C GLY A 241 -9.41 9.81 20.53
N PRO A 242 -9.96 8.63 20.84
CA PRO A 242 -9.66 7.94 22.09
C PRO A 242 -8.17 7.63 22.22
N PRO A 243 -7.63 7.61 23.46
CA PRO A 243 -6.20 7.43 23.70
C PRO A 243 -5.75 6.08 23.15
N ARG A 244 -4.85 6.10 22.16
CA ARG A 244 -4.08 4.91 21.78
C ARG A 244 -3.16 4.56 22.93
N VAL A 245 -3.48 3.45 23.60
CA VAL A 245 -2.63 2.77 24.58
C VAL A 245 -1.25 2.51 23.95
N PRO A 246 -0.13 2.89 24.59
CA PRO A 246 1.19 2.52 24.10
C PRO A 246 1.37 1.01 24.29
N ALA A 247 1.55 0.29 23.16
CA ALA A 247 1.95 -1.11 23.19
C ALA A 247 3.34 -1.20 23.85
N THR A 248 3.36 -1.86 25.01
CA THR A 248 4.57 -2.11 25.78
C THR A 248 5.53 -3.00 25.01
N THR A 249 6.77 -2.53 24.96
CA THR A 249 8.00 -3.27 24.66
C THR A 249 8.05 -4.55 25.50
N THR A 250 8.19 -5.72 24.88
CA THR A 250 8.62 -6.96 25.57
C THR A 250 9.34 -7.89 24.58
N THR A 251 10.66 -7.89 24.73
CA THR A 251 11.60 -9.02 24.68
C THR A 251 11.80 -9.79 23.37
N ARG A 252 12.82 -9.35 22.62
CA ARG A 252 13.65 -10.21 21.75
C ARG A 252 14.50 -11.17 22.61
N PRO A 253 14.57 -12.47 22.31
CA PRO A 253 15.65 -13.32 22.79
C PRO A 253 16.92 -13.06 21.97
N ARG A 254 18.03 -12.74 22.67
CA ARG A 254 19.39 -12.75 22.12
C ARG A 254 19.79 -14.18 21.81
N HIS A 255 20.03 -14.50 20.54
CA HIS A 255 20.80 -15.69 20.17
C HIS A 255 22.28 -15.45 20.51
N HIS A 256 22.79 -16.14 21.54
CA HIS A 256 24.22 -16.25 21.79
C HIS A 256 24.84 -17.19 20.75
N ARG A 257 25.79 -16.60 20.02
CA ARG A 257 26.76 -17.23 19.12
C ARG A 257 27.74 -18.06 19.96
N GLY A 258 27.63 -19.39 19.90
CA GLY A 258 28.67 -20.32 20.35
C GLY A 258 29.35 -20.93 19.13
N VAL A 259 30.48 -20.36 18.73
CA VAL A 259 31.39 -20.96 17.75
C VAL A 259 32.33 -21.87 18.53
N THR A 260 32.16 -23.18 18.38
CA THR A 260 33.11 -24.17 18.90
C THR A 260 33.90 -24.72 17.72
N VAL A 261 35.18 -24.34 17.66
CA VAL A 261 36.18 -24.91 16.74
C VAL A 261 36.69 -26.22 17.37
N PRO A 262 36.72 -27.35 16.64
CA PRO A 262 37.44 -28.54 17.09
C PRO A 262 38.94 -28.48 16.70
N PRO A 263 39.84 -29.05 17.51
CA PRO A 263 41.27 -28.94 17.31
C PRO A 263 41.77 -29.87 16.21
N SER A 264 42.75 -29.35 15.46
CA SER A 264 43.62 -30.09 14.57
C SER A 264 44.50 -31.04 15.40
N HIS A 265 44.50 -32.32 15.05
CA HIS A 265 45.60 -33.23 15.38
C HIS A 265 46.08 -33.95 14.13
N GLN A 266 47.41 -34.09 14.09
CA GLN A 266 48.26 -34.77 13.13
C GLN A 266 47.82 -36.20 12.83
#